data_AF-A0A0R0ESA1-F1
#
_entry.id   AF-A0A0R0ESA1-F1
#
_cell.length_a   1.000
_cell.length_b   1.000
_cell.length_c   1.000
_cell.angle_alpha   90.00
_cell.angle_beta   90.00
_cell.angle_gamma   90.00
#
_symmetry.space_group_name_H-M   'P 1'
#
loop_
_entity.id
_entity.type
_entity.pdbx_description
1 polymer ?
#
loop_
_entity_poly.entity_id
_entity_poly.type
_entity_poly.pdbx_seq_one_letter_code
_entity_poly.pdbx_strand_id
1 'polypeptide(L)'
;MLHIASHSCTTFYLKIWFQWEALFQTHENLEHLAMMERVLGPIPEHMIHRSNKRAEKYFKRGSHLKWPEGGVSRERISAVKKLGHLKDIVSRNVDSSMSSLTDLLHGLLTYDPTKRLTACQALDHPFFRNPT
;
A
#
# COMPACT_ATOMS: atom_id res chain seq x y z
N MET A 1 -5.74 23.16 -17.97
CA MET A 1 -5.41 22.69 -16.60
C MET A 1 -5.83 21.24 -16.35
N LEU A 2 -7.06 20.80 -16.70
CA LEU A 2 -7.50 19.39 -16.54
C LEU A 2 -6.59 18.34 -17.21
N HIS A 3 -6.04 18.62 -18.40
CA HIS A 3 -5.11 17.70 -19.07
C HIS A 3 -3.78 17.49 -18.34
N ILE A 4 -3.28 18.51 -17.63
CA ILE A 4 -2.02 18.44 -16.88
C ILE A 4 -2.20 17.66 -15.58
N ALA A 5 -3.35 17.85 -14.92
CA ALA A 5 -3.74 17.06 -13.75
C ALA A 5 -3.82 15.56 -14.04
N SER A 6 -4.42 15.17 -15.18
CA SER A 6 -4.52 13.75 -15.58
C SER A 6 -3.15 13.13 -15.88
N HIS A 7 -2.27 13.84 -16.60
CA HIS A 7 -0.92 13.36 -16.90
C HIS A 7 -0.05 13.24 -15.63
N SER A 8 -0.05 14.26 -14.76
CA SER A 8 0.67 14.21 -13.48
C SER A 8 0.15 13.11 -12.56
N CYS A 9 -1.15 12.82 -12.60
CA CYS A 9 -1.73 11.75 -11.81
C CYS A 9 -1.27 10.39 -12.33
N THR A 10 -1.36 10.12 -13.63
CA THR A 10 -0.87 8.86 -14.20
C THR A 10 0.62 8.65 -13.96
N THR A 11 1.45 9.67 -14.09
CA THR A 11 2.90 9.55 -13.84
C THR A 11 3.20 9.36 -12.36
N PHE A 12 2.44 9.98 -11.45
CA PHE A 12 2.61 9.77 -10.01
C PHE A 12 2.17 8.37 -9.57
N TYR A 13 1.02 7.87 -10.03
CA TYR A 13 0.59 6.49 -9.78
C TYR A 13 1.55 5.48 -10.39
N LEU A 14 2.02 5.69 -11.62
CA LEU A 14 3.02 4.83 -12.25
C LEU A 14 4.34 4.88 -11.49
N LYS A 15 4.77 6.04 -10.99
CA LYS A 15 5.99 6.17 -10.20
C LYS A 15 5.87 5.50 -8.84
N ILE A 16 4.75 5.68 -8.14
CA ILE A 16 4.44 4.97 -6.90
C ILE A 16 4.43 3.46 -7.18
N TRP A 17 3.65 3.01 -8.15
CA TRP A 17 3.54 1.60 -8.52
C TRP A 17 4.88 1.00 -8.94
N PHE A 18 5.70 1.73 -9.69
CA PHE A 18 7.05 1.32 -10.08
C PHE A 18 8.02 1.31 -8.90
N GLN A 19 7.95 2.29 -7.99
CA GLN A 19 8.71 2.25 -6.72
C GLN A 19 8.29 1.05 -5.88
N TRP A 20 6.99 0.69 -5.88
CA TRP A 20 6.48 -0.49 -5.19
C TRP A 20 6.89 -1.79 -5.88
N GLU A 21 6.82 -1.90 -7.21
CA GLU A 21 7.37 -3.07 -7.92
C GLU A 21 8.88 -3.21 -7.72
N ALA A 22 9.62 -2.09 -7.71
CA ALA A 22 11.05 -2.08 -7.40
C ALA A 22 11.33 -2.45 -5.94
N LEU A 23 10.47 -2.05 -5.00
CA LEU A 23 10.50 -2.49 -3.60
C LEU A 23 10.13 -3.97 -3.45
N PHE A 24 9.33 -4.51 -4.37
CA PHE A 24 8.71 -5.83 -4.30
C PHE A 24 9.07 -6.73 -5.49
N GLN A 25 10.34 -6.72 -5.92
CA GLN A 25 10.91 -7.73 -6.83
C GLN A 25 11.00 -9.10 -6.15
N THR A 26 9.90 -9.64 -5.65
CA THR A 26 9.87 -10.98 -5.07
C THR A 26 8.86 -11.83 -5.83
N HIS A 27 9.32 -12.97 -6.35
CA HIS A 27 8.51 -13.95 -7.11
C HIS A 27 7.38 -14.60 -6.27
N GLU A 28 7.08 -14.06 -5.09
CA GLU A 28 6.24 -14.67 -4.07
C GLU A 28 5.13 -13.70 -3.63
N ASN A 29 3.94 -13.84 -4.22
CA ASN A 29 2.74 -13.06 -3.88
C ASN A 29 2.44 -13.00 -2.37
N LEU A 30 2.81 -14.05 -1.63
CA LEU A 30 2.60 -14.13 -0.18
C LEU A 30 3.49 -13.12 0.58
N GLU A 31 4.73 -12.95 0.17
CA GLU A 31 5.64 -11.95 0.75
C GLU A 31 5.14 -10.54 0.48
N HIS A 32 4.66 -10.28 -0.75
CA HIS A 32 4.04 -9.00 -1.09
C HIS A 32 2.84 -8.69 -0.18
N LEU A 33 1.90 -9.64 -0.03
CA LEU A 33 0.77 -9.47 0.88
C LEU A 33 1.23 -9.22 2.33
N ALA A 34 2.30 -9.86 2.79
CA ALA A 34 2.86 -9.66 4.12
C ALA A 34 3.45 -8.25 4.30
N MET A 35 4.11 -7.73 3.28
CA MET A 35 4.62 -6.35 3.27
C MET A 35 3.48 -5.34 3.29
N MET A 36 2.43 -5.55 2.50
CA MET A 36 1.23 -4.70 2.54
C MET A 36 0.61 -4.72 3.93
N GLU A 37 0.39 -5.92 4.50
CA GLU A 37 -0.20 -6.08 5.83
C GLU A 37 0.65 -5.39 6.91
N ARG A 38 1.97 -5.42 6.77
CA ARG A 38 2.89 -4.75 7.68
C ARG A 38 2.79 -3.23 7.60
N VAL A 39 2.75 -2.67 6.39
CA VAL A 39 2.76 -1.21 6.16
C VAL A 39 1.39 -0.58 6.41
N LEU A 40 0.33 -1.23 5.94
CA LEU A 40 -1.04 -0.68 5.88
C LEU A 40 -1.98 -1.23 6.96
N GLY A 41 -1.61 -2.32 7.63
CA GLY A 41 -2.48 -3.07 8.53
C GLY A 41 -3.22 -4.22 7.84
N PRO A 42 -4.09 -4.93 8.58
CA PRO A 42 -4.71 -6.18 8.13
C PRO A 42 -5.53 -6.01 6.85
N ILE A 43 -5.49 -7.03 5.99
CA ILE A 43 -6.31 -7.08 4.78
C ILE A 43 -7.78 -7.27 5.21
N PRO A 44 -8.72 -6.43 4.75
CA PRO A 44 -10.11 -6.55 5.14
C PRO A 44 -10.72 -7.92 4.78
N GLU A 45 -11.40 -8.54 5.73
CA GLU A 45 -11.96 -9.90 5.56
C GLU A 45 -12.90 -9.99 4.35
N HIS A 46 -13.72 -8.97 4.08
CA HIS A 46 -14.63 -8.99 2.94
C HIS A 46 -13.89 -9.07 1.60
N MET A 47 -12.66 -8.55 1.52
CA MET A 47 -11.82 -8.69 0.34
C MET A 47 -11.20 -10.07 0.22
N ILE A 48 -10.84 -10.69 1.35
CA ILE A 48 -10.37 -12.08 1.39
C ILE A 48 -11.47 -13.02 0.91
N HIS A 49 -12.70 -12.85 1.40
CA HIS A 49 -13.85 -13.67 1.00
C HIS A 49 -14.28 -13.44 -0.46
N ARG A 50 -14.12 -12.21 -0.97
CA ARG A 50 -14.39 -11.88 -2.38
C ARG A 50 -13.26 -12.30 -3.33
N SER A 51 -12.10 -12.71 -2.80
CA SER A 51 -10.97 -13.10 -3.61
C SER A 51 -11.26 -14.38 -4.39
N ASN A 52 -10.57 -14.55 -5.53
CA ASN A 52 -10.75 -15.76 -6.33
C ASN A 52 -10.18 -16.99 -5.60
N LYS A 53 -10.60 -18.20 -6.02
CA LYS A 53 -10.09 -19.47 -5.47
C LYS A 53 -8.56 -19.60 -5.48
N ARG A 54 -7.87 -18.89 -6.39
CA ARG A 54 -6.40 -18.89 -6.46
C ARG A 54 -5.74 -18.15 -5.29
N ALA A 55 -6.45 -17.20 -4.67
CA ALA A 55 -5.97 -16.41 -3.54
C ALA A 55 -6.21 -17.11 -2.19
N GLU A 56 -7.18 -18.00 -2.08
CA GLU A 56 -7.48 -18.76 -0.85
C GLU A 56 -6.24 -19.47 -0.27
N LYS A 57 -5.32 -19.93 -1.13
CA LYS A 57 -4.08 -20.58 -0.70
C LYS A 57 -3.21 -19.69 0.20
N TYR A 58 -3.34 -18.37 0.12
CA TYR A 58 -2.59 -17.41 0.91
C TYR A 58 -3.22 -17.09 2.28
N PHE A 59 -4.45 -17.53 2.56
CA PHE A 59 -5.17 -17.15 3.79
C PHE A 59 -5.53 -18.36 4.67
N LYS A 60 -5.30 -18.27 5.98
CA LYS A 60 -5.76 -19.24 6.98
C LYS A 60 -7.22 -18.96 7.28
N ARG A 61 -8.09 -19.93 7.02
CA ARG A 61 -9.53 -19.88 7.34
C ARG A 61 -10.25 -18.61 6.84
N GLY A 62 -9.76 -18.00 5.77
CA GLY A 62 -10.36 -16.79 5.19
C GLY A 62 -10.15 -15.48 5.97
N SER A 63 -9.27 -15.44 6.98
CA SER A 63 -9.08 -14.24 7.82
C SER A 63 -7.66 -13.70 7.84
N HIS A 64 -6.64 -14.55 8.00
CA HIS A 64 -5.26 -14.11 8.21
C HIS A 64 -4.32 -14.62 7.12
N LEU A 65 -3.30 -13.85 6.80
CA LEU A 65 -2.27 -14.27 5.85
C LEU A 65 -1.50 -15.50 6.37
N LYS A 66 -1.21 -16.45 5.49
CA LYS A 66 -0.34 -17.60 5.73
C LYS A 66 1.14 -17.19 5.76
N TRP A 67 1.48 -16.14 6.49
CA TRP A 67 2.85 -15.63 6.56
C TRP A 67 3.47 -15.84 7.95
N PRO A 68 4.72 -16.33 8.04
CA PRO A 68 5.51 -16.93 6.97
C PRO A 68 5.10 -18.39 6.70
N GLU A 69 4.99 -18.79 5.44
CA GLU A 69 4.86 -20.19 4.98
C GLU A 69 5.63 -20.37 3.67
N GLY A 70 5.96 -21.61 3.29
CA GLY A 70 6.51 -21.91 1.96
C GLY A 70 8.03 -21.85 1.82
N GLY A 71 8.80 -22.08 2.89
CA GLY A 71 10.27 -22.13 2.80
C GLY A 71 10.94 -20.76 2.67
N VAL A 72 10.24 -19.70 3.05
CA VAL A 72 10.76 -18.32 3.07
C VAL A 72 11.99 -18.22 3.98
N SER A 73 13.04 -17.59 3.47
CA SER A 73 14.30 -17.43 4.21
C SER A 73 14.14 -16.50 5.43
N ARG A 74 15.02 -16.67 6.43
CA ARG A 74 14.99 -15.83 7.64
C ARG A 74 15.25 -14.36 7.33
N GLU A 75 16.05 -14.09 6.30
CA GLU A 75 16.43 -12.77 5.82
C GLU A 75 15.18 -12.03 5.28
N ARG A 76 14.36 -12.71 4.48
CA ARG A 76 13.09 -12.18 3.95
C ARG A 76 12.09 -11.90 5.06
N ILE A 77 11.91 -12.85 5.98
CA ILE A 77 11.05 -12.67 7.16
C ILE A 77 11.53 -11.45 7.98
N SER A 78 12.85 -11.31 8.16
CA SER A 78 13.43 -10.16 8.86
C SER A 78 13.20 -8.85 8.10
N ALA A 79 13.34 -8.85 6.77
CA ALA A 79 13.10 -7.68 5.93
C ALA A 79 11.66 -7.18 6.07
N VAL A 80 10.66 -8.06 5.97
CA VAL A 80 9.25 -7.69 6.18
C VAL A 80 9.04 -7.15 7.60
N LYS A 81 9.59 -7.80 8.64
CA LYS A 81 9.46 -7.32 10.02
C LYS A 81 10.08 -5.94 10.27
N LYS A 82 11.15 -5.60 9.56
CA LYS A 82 11.86 -4.31 9.64
C LYS A 82 11.09 -3.17 8.98
N LEU A 83 10.11 -3.45 8.13
CA LEU A 83 9.21 -2.43 7.61
C LEU A 83 8.42 -1.81 8.76
N GLY A 84 8.37 -0.48 8.77
CA GLY A 84 7.53 0.30 9.68
C GLY A 84 6.10 0.42 9.14
N HIS A 85 5.20 0.98 9.95
CA HIS A 85 3.87 1.35 9.46
C HIS A 85 3.97 2.58 8.57
N LEU A 86 2.98 2.79 7.69
CA LEU A 86 2.96 3.93 6.77
C LEU A 86 3.21 5.26 7.50
N LYS A 87 2.56 5.45 8.66
CA LYS A 87 2.76 6.61 9.52
C LYS A 87 4.22 6.77 9.98
N ASP A 88 4.88 5.69 10.38
CA ASP A 88 6.29 5.73 10.82
C ASP A 88 7.23 6.03 9.66
N ILE A 89 6.93 5.47 8.48
CA ILE A 89 7.71 5.71 7.26
C ILE A 89 7.62 7.18 6.87
N VAL A 90 6.42 7.75 6.83
CA VAL A 90 6.22 9.18 6.54
C VAL A 90 6.88 10.04 7.62
N SER A 91 6.76 9.65 8.90
CA SER A 91 7.26 10.45 10.01
C SER A 91 8.77 10.58 10.06
N ARG A 92 9.51 9.64 9.46
CA ARG A 92 10.97 9.71 9.36
C ARG A 92 11.46 10.65 8.27
N ASN A 93 10.59 11.10 7.36
CA ASN A 93 10.99 11.77 6.14
C ASN A 93 10.47 13.22 6.01
N VAL A 94 9.50 13.66 6.82
CA VAL A 94 8.87 14.99 6.67
C VAL A 94 8.46 15.58 8.02
N ASP A 95 8.85 16.83 8.30
CA ASP A 95 8.68 17.47 9.62
C ASP A 95 7.40 18.34 9.76
N SER A 96 6.76 18.82 8.68
CA SER A 96 5.74 19.89 8.81
C SER A 96 4.37 19.61 8.18
N SER A 97 4.23 18.64 7.27
CA SER A 97 2.95 18.25 6.65
C SER A 97 2.53 16.81 6.99
N MET A 98 2.95 16.35 8.18
CA MET A 98 2.90 14.94 8.57
C MET A 98 1.50 14.31 8.46
N SER A 99 0.46 15.04 8.87
CA SER A 99 -0.91 14.53 8.87
C SER A 99 -1.51 14.49 7.47
N SER A 100 -1.34 15.55 6.67
CA SER A 100 -1.97 15.63 5.34
C SER A 100 -1.32 14.71 4.32
N LEU A 101 0.00 14.51 4.36
CA LEU A 101 0.66 13.55 3.48
C LEU A 101 0.31 12.10 3.88
N THR A 102 0.31 11.80 5.18
CA THR A 102 -0.05 10.47 5.67
C THR A 102 -1.50 10.13 5.30
N ASP A 103 -2.42 11.09 5.43
CA ASP A 103 -3.82 10.94 5.06
C ASP A 103 -4.00 10.68 3.55
N LEU A 104 -3.32 11.47 2.70
CA LEU A 104 -3.30 11.27 1.26
C LEU A 104 -2.81 9.85 0.90
N LEU A 105 -1.69 9.44 1.48
CA LEU A 105 -1.11 8.12 1.22
C LEU A 105 -2.01 6.98 1.72
N HIS A 106 -2.66 7.12 2.87
CA HIS A 106 -3.65 6.14 3.35
C HIS A 106 -4.82 6.01 2.38
N GLY A 107 -5.34 7.12 1.87
CA GLY A 107 -6.42 7.11 0.89
C GLY A 107 -6.00 6.50 -0.45
N LEU A 108 -4.78 6.77 -0.92
CA LEU A 108 -4.23 6.20 -2.16
C LEU A 108 -3.93 4.70 -2.04
N LEU A 109 -3.49 4.24 -0.87
CA LEU A 109 -3.07 2.86 -0.61
C LEU A 109 -4.18 2.00 0.02
N THR A 110 -5.40 2.52 0.11
CA THR A 110 -6.56 1.77 0.64
C THR A 110 -6.76 0.47 -0.12
N TYR A 111 -6.88 -0.65 0.62
CA TYR A 111 -7.07 -1.98 0.04
C TYR A 111 -8.28 -2.04 -0.89
N ASP A 112 -9.44 -1.59 -0.40
CA ASP A 112 -10.68 -1.67 -1.16
C ASP A 112 -10.70 -0.63 -2.28
N PRO A 113 -10.68 -1.03 -3.56
CA PRO A 113 -10.67 -0.09 -4.67
C PRO A 113 -11.92 0.80 -4.70
N THR A 114 -13.02 0.38 -4.09
CA THR A 114 -14.26 1.19 -4.02
C THR A 114 -14.17 2.33 -3.00
N LYS A 115 -13.27 2.23 -2.03
CA LYS A 115 -13.02 3.25 -0.99
C LYS A 115 -11.75 4.06 -1.25
N ARG A 116 -10.87 3.56 -2.12
CA ARG A 116 -9.60 4.18 -2.47
C ARG A 116 -9.84 5.54 -3.13
N LEU A 117 -9.01 6.51 -2.77
CA LEU A 117 -9.03 7.82 -3.40
C LEU A 117 -8.84 7.69 -4.92
N THR A 118 -9.74 8.31 -5.66
CA THR A 118 -9.56 8.53 -7.09
C THR A 118 -8.50 9.60 -7.33
N ALA A 119 -7.95 9.61 -8.53
CA ALA A 119 -7.08 10.67 -9.04
C ALA A 119 -7.60 12.09 -8.73
N CYS A 120 -8.89 12.32 -9.01
CA CYS A 120 -9.53 13.63 -8.81
C CYS A 120 -9.60 14.00 -7.32
N GLN A 121 -10.00 13.07 -6.46
CA GLN A 121 -10.06 13.32 -5.01
C GLN A 121 -8.66 13.52 -4.41
N ALA A 122 -7.67 12.76 -4.89
CA ALA A 122 -6.29 12.90 -4.45
C ALA A 122 -5.71 14.27 -4.80
N LEU A 123 -6.01 14.81 -5.99
CA LEU A 123 -5.55 16.15 -6.40
C LEU A 123 -6.26 17.29 -5.65
N ASP A 124 -7.48 17.08 -5.16
CA ASP A 124 -8.21 18.04 -4.31
C ASP A 124 -7.88 17.88 -2.81
N HIS A 125 -6.91 17.03 -2.46
CA HIS A 125 -6.54 16.77 -1.08
C HIS A 125 -5.92 18.00 -0.40
N PRO A 126 -6.17 18.24 0.91
CA PRO A 126 -5.55 19.35 1.66
C PRO A 126 -4.03 19.44 1.53
N PHE A 127 -3.36 18.31 1.32
CA PHE A 127 -1.93 18.24 1.03
C PHE A 127 -1.50 19.11 -0.17
N PHE A 128 -2.31 19.17 -1.23
CA PHE A 128 -2.04 20.00 -2.40
C PHE A 128 -2.65 21.41 -2.31
N ARG A 129 -3.68 21.61 -1.48
CA ARG A 129 -4.35 22.91 -1.32
C ARG A 129 -3.56 23.88 -0.43
N ASN A 130 -2.78 23.34 0.49
CA ASN A 130 -1.90 24.11 1.36
C ASN A 130 -0.44 23.74 1.07
N PRO A 131 0.15 24.21 -0.04
CA PRO A 131 1.60 24.14 -0.21
C PRO A 131 2.21 25.05 0.85
N THR A 132 2.67 24.48 1.95
CA THR A 132 3.64 25.14 2.85
C THR A 132 4.91 25.45 2.09
#